data_AF-M4U4Z4-F1
#
_entry.id   AF-M4U4Z4-F1
#
_cell.length_a   1.000
_cell.length_b   1.000
_cell.length_c   1.000
_cell.angle_alpha   90.00
_cell.angle_beta   90.00
_cell.angle_gamma   90.00
#
_symmetry.space_group_name_H-M   'P 1'
#
loop_
_entity.id
_entity.type
_entity.pdbx_description
1 polymer ?
#
loop_
_entity_poly.entity_id
_entity_poly.type
_entity_poly.pdbx_seq_one_letter_code
_entity_poly.pdbx_strand_id
1 'polypeptide(L)'
;MQQQISKEQLIAQITRWKDAKLSNVQLQDWMVTHYDPPDVEIGKGENETVIEAMNIIMNEYELAKVDKFKIESAQAALDFLNCSEDTFEKCKYAFVHQGFLD
;
A
#
# COMPACT_ATOMS: atom_id res chain seq x y z
N MET A 1 17.51 16.51 -0.84
CA MET A 1 16.94 15.64 0.21
C MET A 1 16.16 14.58 -0.53
N GLN A 2 16.52 13.31 -0.37
CA GLN A 2 15.81 12.20 -1.00
C GLN A 2 14.45 12.05 -0.29
N GLN A 3 13.36 11.93 -1.03
CA GLN A 3 12.06 11.67 -0.39
C GLN A 3 12.04 10.25 0.14
N GLN A 4 11.37 10.04 1.28
CA GLN A 4 11.30 8.73 1.93
C GLN A 4 9.87 8.48 2.38
N ILE A 5 9.41 7.24 2.19
CA ILE A 5 8.12 6.78 2.69
C ILE A 5 8.36 5.71 3.74
N SER A 6 7.99 6.01 4.99
CA SER A 6 7.99 5.03 6.08
C SER A 6 6.71 4.19 6.08
N LYS A 7 6.76 3.04 6.76
CA LYS A 7 5.61 2.18 6.99
C LYS A 7 4.45 2.95 7.63
N GLU A 8 4.73 3.80 8.61
CA GLU A 8 3.73 4.60 9.31
C GLU A 8 3.03 5.60 8.39
N GLN A 9 3.76 6.21 7.45
CA GLN A 9 3.17 7.13 6.47
C GLN A 9 2.20 6.39 5.56
N LEU A 10 2.57 5.19 5.09
CA LEU A 10 1.69 4.36 4.29
C LEU A 10 0.45 3.89 5.07
N ILE A 11 0.63 3.42 6.32
CA ILE A 11 -0.48 3.06 7.22
C ILE A 11 -1.42 4.24 7.43
N ALA A 12 -0.89 5.44 7.68
CA ALA A 12 -1.69 6.63 7.90
C ALA A 12 -2.51 6.98 6.65
N GLN A 13 -1.92 6.87 5.47
CA GLN A 13 -2.62 7.15 4.21
C GLN A 13 -3.75 6.14 3.94
N ILE A 14 -3.48 4.84 4.09
CA ILE A 14 -4.48 3.78 3.92
C ILE A 14 -5.60 3.90 4.97
N THR A 15 -5.25 4.23 6.22
CA THR A 15 -6.25 4.41 7.31
C THR A 15 -7.14 5.62 7.03
N ARG A 16 -6.58 6.73 6.55
CA ARG A 16 -7.39 7.90 6.17
C ARG A 16 -8.36 7.57 5.03
N TRP A 17 -7.94 6.77 4.06
CA TRP A 17 -8.82 6.30 2.99
C TRP A 17 -9.90 5.35 3.52
N LYS A 18 -9.54 4.37 4.35
CA LYS A 18 -10.48 3.46 5.04
C LYS A 18 -11.56 4.21 5.83
N ASP A 19 -11.17 5.28 6.52
CA ASP A 19 -12.06 6.15 7.30
C ASP A 19 -12.88 7.13 6.44
N ALA A 20 -12.84 7.00 5.11
CA ALA A 20 -13.48 7.91 4.15
C ALA A 20 -13.02 9.39 4.27
N LYS A 21 -11.83 9.64 4.83
CA LYS A 21 -11.19 10.97 4.86
C LYS A 21 -10.45 11.29 3.56
N LEU A 22 -10.27 10.29 2.69
CA LEU A 22 -9.71 10.41 1.35
C LEU A 22 -10.64 9.66 0.38
N SER A 23 -10.77 10.18 -0.84
CA SER A 23 -11.37 9.43 -1.94
C SER A 23 -10.38 8.43 -2.54
N ASN A 24 -10.86 7.51 -3.38
CA ASN A 24 -10.00 6.58 -4.13
C ASN A 24 -8.96 7.32 -4.97
N VAL A 25 -9.37 8.43 -5.61
CA VAL A 25 -8.48 9.30 -6.40
C VAL A 25 -7.39 9.90 -5.52
N GLN A 26 -7.74 10.43 -4.35
CA GLN A 26 -6.76 11.02 -3.43
C GLN A 26 -5.78 9.99 -2.85
N LEU A 27 -6.22 8.74 -2.69
CA LEU A 27 -5.32 7.65 -2.34
C LEU A 27 -4.35 7.35 -3.49
N GLN A 28 -4.87 7.14 -4.71
CA GLN A 28 -4.06 6.83 -5.89
C GLN A 28 -3.06 7.95 -6.21
N ASP A 29 -3.49 9.21 -6.19
CA ASP A 29 -2.62 10.37 -6.45
C ASP A 29 -1.42 10.39 -5.49
N TRP A 30 -1.63 9.99 -4.23
CA TRP A 30 -0.56 9.88 -3.25
C TRP A 30 0.41 8.74 -3.62
N MET A 31 -0.09 7.60 -4.08
CA MET A 31 0.76 6.49 -4.52
C MET A 31 1.59 6.88 -5.75
N VAL A 32 0.96 7.46 -6.78
CA VAL A 32 1.66 7.99 -7.96
C VAL A 32 2.73 9.00 -7.56
N THR A 33 2.40 9.96 -6.69
CA THR A 33 3.35 11.01 -6.28
C THR A 33 4.57 10.48 -5.54
N HIS A 34 4.43 9.37 -4.79
CA HIS A 34 5.49 8.88 -3.89
C HIS A 34 6.10 7.53 -4.31
N TYR A 35 5.53 6.83 -5.31
CA TYR A 35 6.03 5.54 -5.78
C TYR A 35 6.60 5.60 -7.20
N ASP A 36 5.96 6.34 -8.12
CA ASP A 36 6.41 6.46 -9.51
C ASP A 36 7.79 7.14 -9.66
N PRO A 37 8.16 8.16 -8.86
CA PRO A 37 9.46 8.80 -9.02
C PRO A 37 10.61 7.87 -8.56
N PRO A 38 11.70 7.73 -9.35
CA PRO A 38 12.81 6.81 -9.06
C PRO A 38 13.65 7.20 -7.83
N ASP A 39 13.41 8.38 -7.26
CA ASP A 39 14.20 8.95 -6.17
C ASP A 39 13.55 8.84 -4.78
N VAL A 40 12.45 8.09 -4.64
CA VAL A 40 11.79 7.86 -3.34
C VAL A 40 12.28 6.57 -2.71
N GLU A 41 12.81 6.65 -1.50
CA GLU A 41 13.24 5.49 -0.71
C GLU A 41 12.04 4.94 0.09
N ILE A 42 11.64 3.69 -0.18
CA ILE A 42 10.50 3.05 0.48
C ILE A 42 10.97 2.16 1.64
N GLY A 43 10.38 2.36 2.82
CA GLY A 43 10.56 1.48 3.98
C GLY A 43 11.96 1.51 4.60
N LYS A 44 12.66 2.66 4.54
CA LYS A 44 14.01 2.78 5.12
C LYS A 44 14.04 2.36 6.59
N GLY A 45 14.87 1.36 6.91
CA GLY A 45 15.03 0.84 8.28
C GLY A 45 14.06 -0.28 8.64
N GLU A 46 13.13 -0.63 7.75
CA GLU A 46 12.28 -1.82 7.87
C GLU A 46 13.02 -3.08 7.41
N ASN A 47 12.48 -4.25 7.77
CA ASN A 47 12.97 -5.51 7.23
C ASN A 47 12.53 -5.72 5.77
N GLU A 48 13.20 -6.62 5.05
CA GLU A 48 12.96 -6.87 3.62
C GLU A 48 11.51 -7.26 3.34
N THR A 49 10.89 -8.06 4.21
CA THR A 49 9.49 -8.49 4.09
C THR A 49 8.52 -7.30 4.12
N VAL A 50 8.72 -6.37 5.05
CA VAL A 50 7.90 -5.15 5.16
C VAL A 50 8.15 -4.24 3.97
N ILE A 51 9.40 -4.07 3.56
CA ILE A 51 9.75 -3.28 2.37
C ILE A 51 9.06 -3.86 1.13
N GLU A 52 9.09 -5.18 0.92
CA GLU A 52 8.41 -5.82 -0.21
C GLU A 52 6.89 -5.61 -0.14
N ALA A 53 6.27 -5.79 1.03
CA ALA A 53 4.84 -5.52 1.21
C ALA A 53 4.48 -4.07 0.89
N MET A 54 5.29 -3.10 1.35
CA MET A 54 5.09 -1.68 1.03
C MET A 54 5.15 -1.42 -0.47
N ASN A 55 6.17 -1.95 -1.16
CA ASN A 55 6.32 -1.78 -2.61
C ASN A 55 5.12 -2.37 -3.37
N ILE A 56 4.69 -3.58 -3.02
CA ILE A 56 3.53 -4.22 -3.66
C ILE A 56 2.27 -3.39 -3.44
N ILE A 57 2.00 -2.95 -2.21
CA ILE A 57 0.79 -2.17 -1.90
C ILE A 57 0.77 -0.86 -2.68
N MET A 58 1.90 -0.13 -2.69
CA MET A 58 1.99 1.14 -3.39
C MET A 58 1.84 0.95 -4.90
N ASN A 59 2.45 -0.08 -5.48
CA ASN A 59 2.33 -0.43 -6.89
C ASN A 59 0.89 -0.79 -7.30
N GLU A 60 0.21 -1.64 -6.54
CA GLU A 60 -1.17 -2.06 -6.88
C GLU A 60 -2.15 -0.88 -6.87
N TYR A 61 -2.06 0.00 -5.86
CA TYR A 61 -2.90 1.19 -5.83
C TYR A 61 -2.49 2.26 -6.85
N GLU A 62 -1.23 2.31 -7.26
CA GLU A 62 -0.75 3.16 -8.35
C GLU A 62 -1.35 2.72 -9.69
N LEU A 63 -1.28 1.43 -10.03
CA LEU A 63 -1.72 0.90 -11.33
C LEU A 63 -3.23 0.63 -11.45
N ALA A 64 -3.91 0.28 -10.36
CA ALA A 64 -5.32 -0.12 -10.41
C ALA A 64 -6.23 1.04 -10.83
N LYS A 65 -7.32 0.76 -11.54
CA LYS A 65 -8.34 1.78 -11.81
C LYS A 65 -9.07 2.13 -10.51
N VAL A 66 -9.31 3.42 -10.27
CA VAL A 66 -9.95 3.92 -9.03
C VAL A 66 -11.32 3.33 -8.73
N ASP A 67 -12.07 2.90 -9.75
CA ASP A 67 -13.36 2.23 -9.61
C ASP A 67 -13.25 0.78 -9.11
N LYS A 68 -12.03 0.21 -9.13
CA LYS A 68 -11.75 -1.14 -8.61
C LYS A 68 -11.41 -1.18 -7.14
N PHE A 69 -11.19 -0.02 -6.52
CA PHE A 69 -10.78 0.03 -5.11
C PHE A 69 -11.97 -0.36 -4.23
N LYS A 70 -11.72 -1.28 -3.30
CA LYS A 70 -12.67 -1.74 -2.28
C LYS A 70 -12.21 -1.30 -0.91
N ILE A 71 -13.05 -0.65 -0.11
CA ILE A 71 -12.68 -0.26 1.27
C ILE A 71 -12.25 -1.48 2.10
N GLU A 72 -12.80 -2.65 1.81
CA GLU A 72 -12.42 -3.93 2.43
C GLU A 72 -10.94 -4.28 2.21
N SER A 73 -10.33 -3.78 1.13
CA SER A 73 -8.92 -4.00 0.82
C SER A 73 -7.96 -3.18 1.66
N ALA A 74 -8.44 -2.09 2.26
CA ALA A 74 -7.65 -1.34 3.20
C ALA A 74 -7.19 -2.23 4.37
N GLN A 75 -8.06 -3.13 4.86
CA GLN A 75 -7.67 -4.05 5.93
C GLN A 75 -6.66 -5.07 5.43
N ALA A 76 -6.84 -5.63 4.23
CA ALA A 76 -5.87 -6.56 3.65
C ALA A 76 -4.49 -5.91 3.45
N ALA A 77 -4.43 -4.65 3.03
CA ALA A 77 -3.18 -3.90 2.91
C ALA A 77 -2.52 -3.67 4.29
N LEU A 78 -3.31 -3.26 5.29
CA LEU A 78 -2.81 -3.06 6.66
C LEU A 78 -2.32 -4.36 7.31
N ASP A 79 -3.00 -5.47 7.07
CA ASP A 79 -2.59 -6.79 7.54
C ASP A 79 -1.30 -7.24 6.84
N PHE A 80 -1.19 -6.98 5.54
CA PHE A 80 0.00 -7.29 4.75
C PHE A 80 1.23 -6.52 5.22
N LEU A 81 1.08 -5.24 5.62
CA LEU A 81 2.19 -4.48 6.23
C LEU A 81 2.66 -5.02 7.59
N ASN A 82 1.89 -5.89 8.23
CA ASN A 82 2.18 -6.44 9.55
C ASN A 82 2.42 -7.96 9.52
N CYS A 83 2.51 -8.56 8.33
CA CYS A 83 2.78 -9.99 8.20
C CYS A 83 4.23 -10.32 8.58
N SER A 84 4.44 -11.57 9.01
CA SER A 84 5.76 -12.17 9.13
C SER A 84 6.14 -12.93 7.86
N GLU A 85 7.41 -13.31 7.72
CA GLU A 85 7.90 -14.16 6.62
C GLU A 85 7.02 -15.41 6.42
N ASP A 86 6.66 -16.12 7.50
CA ASP A 86 5.83 -17.33 7.44
C ASP A 86 4.42 -17.10 6.87
N THR A 87 3.92 -15.86 6.93
CA THR A 87 2.56 -15.50 6.51
C THR A 87 2.53 -14.60 5.27
N PHE A 88 3.69 -14.20 4.77
CA PHE A 88 3.85 -13.20 3.72
C PHE A 88 3.05 -13.55 2.46
N GLU A 89 3.25 -14.75 1.91
CA GLU A 89 2.58 -15.19 0.68
C GLU A 89 1.06 -15.24 0.83
N LYS A 90 0.56 -15.61 2.01
CA LYS A 90 -0.87 -15.62 2.29
C LYS A 90 -1.45 -14.20 2.32
N CYS A 91 -0.75 -13.28 2.97
CA CYS A 91 -1.16 -11.87 3.05
C CYS A 91 -1.07 -11.18 1.68
N LYS A 92 0.00 -11.44 0.91
CA LYS A 92 0.19 -10.99 -0.46
C LYS A 92 -0.96 -11.45 -1.36
N TYR A 93 -1.28 -12.74 -1.33
CA TYR A 93 -2.39 -13.30 -2.11
C TYR A 93 -3.72 -12.64 -1.75
N ALA A 94 -4.01 -12.47 -0.46
CA ALA A 94 -5.24 -11.83 -0.01
C ALA A 94 -5.35 -10.37 -0.50
N PHE A 95 -4.25 -9.61 -0.44
CA PHE A 95 -4.25 -8.23 -0.93
C PHE A 95 -4.37 -8.16 -2.45
N VAL A 96 -3.50 -8.84 -3.20
CA VAL A 96 -3.43 -8.72 -4.68
C VAL A 96 -4.68 -9.26 -5.36
N HIS A 97 -5.21 -10.39 -4.90
CA HIS A 97 -6.33 -11.06 -5.59
C HIS A 97 -7.71 -10.76 -4.99
N GLN A 98 -7.80 -10.31 -3.75
CA GLN A 98 -9.09 -10.05 -3.10
C GLN A 98 -9.27 -8.58 -2.72
N GLY A 99 -8.23 -7.76 -2.84
CA GLY A 99 -8.25 -6.34 -2.50
C GLY A 99 -8.83 -5.43 -3.58
N PHE A 100 -9.11 -5.95 -4.78
CA PHE A 100 -9.65 -5.15 -5.86
C PHE A 100 -10.86 -5.85 -6.47
N LEU A 101 -11.75 -5.08 -7.10
CA LEU A 101 -12.81 -5.65 -7.92
C LEU A 101 -12.20 -6.28 -9.16
N ASP A 102 -12.76 -7.42 -9.60
CA ASP A 102 -12.46 -8.03 -10.91
C ASP A 102 -12.85 -7.11 -12.06
#